data_AF-C7MFM4-F1
#
_entry.id   AF-C7MFM4-F1
#
_cell.length_a   1.000
_cell.length_b   1.000
_cell.length_c   1.000
_cell.angle_alpha   90.00
_cell.angle_beta   90.00
_cell.angle_gamma   90.00
#
_symmetry.space_group_name_H-M   'P 1'
#
loop_
_entity.id
_entity.type
_entity.pdbx_description
1 polymer ?
#
loop_
_entity_poly.entity_id
_entity_poly.type
_entity_poly.pdbx_seq_one_letter_code
_entity_poly.pdbx_strand_id
1 'polypeptide(L)'
;MTPPSRRFDATWLPFGMMIGFTVGIGIGLSVLDNLFIGAGLGFAVGAGLGIALGFRNPRRSGNEEDAEDDRYRRDHGDPGPRRPED
;
A
#
# COMPACT_ATOMS: atom_id res chain seq x y z
N MET A 1 23.98 2.66 -14.76
CA MET A 1 22.54 2.98 -14.55
C MET A 1 21.99 2.00 -13.55
N THR A 2 21.78 2.42 -12.31
CA THR A 2 21.21 1.57 -11.25
C THR A 2 19.69 1.60 -11.40
N PRO A 3 18.99 0.46 -11.50
CA PRO A 3 17.53 0.45 -11.63
C PRO A 3 16.88 1.12 -10.41
N PRO A 4 15.76 1.84 -10.60
CA PRO A 4 15.04 2.44 -9.48
C PRO A 4 14.55 1.32 -8.56
N SER A 5 15.02 1.31 -7.31
CA SER A 5 14.52 0.39 -6.29
C SER A 5 13.05 0.71 -6.03
N ARG A 6 12.17 -0.28 -6.24
CA ARG A 6 10.76 -0.17 -5.86
C ARG A 6 10.71 -0.04 -4.34
N ARG A 7 10.27 1.10 -3.85
CA ARG A 7 10.04 1.31 -2.41
C ARG A 7 8.88 0.42 -2.01
N PHE A 8 9.15 -0.54 -1.12
CA PHE A 8 8.14 -1.42 -0.56
C PHE A 8 7.33 -0.64 0.48
N ASP A 9 6.02 -0.55 0.29
CA ASP A 9 5.14 0.13 1.22
C ASP A 9 4.61 -0.88 2.26
N ALA A 10 5.36 -1.01 3.37
CA ALA A 10 5.08 -1.99 4.42
C ALA A 10 3.73 -1.80 5.11
N THR A 11 3.09 -0.64 4.92
CA THR A 11 1.77 -0.29 5.42
C THR A 11 0.71 -1.33 5.05
N TRP A 12 0.82 -1.98 3.90
CA TRP A 12 -0.16 -2.96 3.41
C TRP A 12 0.02 -4.38 3.96
N LEU A 13 1.19 -4.68 4.51
CA LEU A 13 1.50 -5.98 5.11
C LEU A 13 0.51 -6.37 6.24
N PRO A 14 0.27 -5.54 7.28
CA PRO A 14 -0.64 -5.88 8.36
C PRO A 14 -2.08 -6.09 7.89
N PHE A 15 -2.56 -5.32 6.91
CA PHE A 15 -3.90 -5.49 6.34
C PHE A 15 -4.03 -6.83 5.61
N GLY A 16 -3.06 -7.16 4.76
CA GLY A 16 -3.03 -8.46 4.09
C GLY A 16 -3.06 -9.62 5.08
N MET A 17 -2.21 -9.57 6.11
CA MET A 17 -2.16 -10.59 7.16
C MET A 17 -3.48 -10.73 7.91
N MET A 18 -4.13 -9.62 8.29
CA MET A 18 -5.42 -9.66 9.00
C MET A 18 -6.53 -10.24 8.13
N ILE A 19 -6.65 -9.79 6.89
CA ILE A 19 -7.66 -10.31 5.95
C ILE A 19 -7.45 -11.82 5.74
N GLY A 20 -6.21 -12.22 5.45
CA GLY A 20 -5.88 -13.63 5.26
C GLY A 20 -6.13 -14.47 6.50
N PHE A 21 -5.78 -13.97 7.69
CA PHE A 21 -6.03 -14.66 8.96
C PHE A 21 -7.53 -14.86 9.23
N THR A 22 -8.34 -13.82 9.08
CA THR A 22 -9.80 -13.91 9.28
C THR A 22 -10.46 -14.88 8.31
N VAL A 23 -10.13 -14.79 7.02
CA VAL A 23 -10.65 -15.70 5.99
C VAL A 23 -10.15 -17.12 6.23
N GLY A 24 -8.88 -17.28 6.58
CA GLY A 24 -8.25 -18.56 6.87
C GLY A 24 -8.87 -19.27 8.06
N ILE A 25 -9.21 -18.56 9.13
CA ILE A 25 -9.97 -19.12 10.26
C ILE A 25 -11.33 -19.60 9.78
N GLY A 26 -12.05 -18.78 9.00
CA GLY A 26 -13.37 -19.16 8.46
C GLY A 26 -13.31 -20.44 7.63
N ILE A 27 -12.33 -20.56 6.72
CA ILE A 27 -12.12 -21.76 5.90
C ILE A 27 -11.64 -22.94 6.75
N GLY A 28 -10.72 -22.72 7.68
CA GLY A 28 -10.18 -23.75 8.56
C GLY A 28 -11.25 -24.43 9.42
N LEU A 29 -12.18 -23.63 9.94
CA LEU A 29 -13.30 -24.14 10.74
C LEU A 29 -14.42 -24.75 9.89
N SER A 30 -14.61 -24.31 8.64
CA SER A 30 -15.72 -24.79 7.79
C SER A 30 -15.37 -25.96 6.88
N VAL A 31 -14.09 -26.09 6.49
CA VAL A 31 -13.65 -27.10 5.49
C VAL A 31 -12.68 -28.10 6.08
N LEU A 32 -11.82 -27.68 7.01
CA LEU A 32 -10.71 -28.49 7.51
C LEU A 32 -10.91 -28.99 8.94
N ASP A 33 -11.96 -28.52 9.63
CA ASP A 33 -12.20 -28.71 11.07
C ASP A 33 -10.96 -28.43 11.94
N ASN A 34 -10.07 -27.57 11.44
CA ASN A 34 -8.78 -27.30 12.07
C ASN A 34 -8.44 -25.82 12.00
N LEU A 35 -8.61 -25.17 13.15
CA LEU A 35 -8.33 -23.76 13.33
C LEU A 35 -6.87 -23.41 13.03
N PHE A 36 -5.91 -24.23 13.48
CA PHE A 36 -4.49 -23.94 13.34
C PHE A 36 -4.05 -23.98 11.89
N ILE A 37 -4.54 -24.96 11.12
CA ILE A 37 -4.22 -25.07 9.68
C ILE A 37 -4.82 -23.89 8.93
N GLY A 38 -6.10 -23.58 9.17
CA GLY A 38 -6.77 -22.45 8.52
C GLY A 38 -6.12 -21.11 8.84
N ALA A 39 -5.85 -20.84 10.12
CA ALA A 39 -5.19 -19.63 10.58
C ALA A 39 -3.77 -19.49 10.00
N GLY A 40 -2.97 -20.56 10.03
CA GLY A 40 -1.60 -20.55 9.51
C GLY A 40 -1.55 -20.34 7.99
N LEU A 41 -2.40 -21.07 7.25
CA LEU A 41 -2.49 -20.93 5.79
C LEU A 41 -3.02 -19.55 5.40
N GLY A 42 -4.08 -19.10 6.06
CA GLY A 42 -4.66 -17.78 5.85
C GLY A 42 -3.68 -16.65 6.11
N PHE A 43 -2.93 -16.72 7.21
CA PHE A 43 -1.89 -15.75 7.53
C PHE A 43 -0.79 -15.71 6.47
N ALA A 44 -0.31 -16.86 6.01
CA ALA A 44 0.72 -16.94 4.97
C ALA A 44 0.24 -16.35 3.63
N VAL A 45 -0.97 -16.70 3.19
CA VAL A 45 -1.59 -16.15 1.98
C VAL A 45 -1.82 -14.64 2.13
N GLY A 46 -2.31 -14.21 3.29
CA GLY A 46 -2.54 -12.81 3.63
C GLY A 46 -1.27 -11.97 3.60
N ALA A 47 -0.17 -12.50 4.16
CA ALA A 47 1.14 -11.87 4.07
C ALA A 47 1.58 -11.71 2.61
N GLY A 48 1.41 -12.74 1.77
CA GLY A 48 1.68 -12.66 0.34
C GLY A 48 0.86 -11.59 -0.37
N LEU A 49 -0.42 -11.46 -0.03
CA LEU A 49 -1.31 -10.42 -0.56
C LEU A 49 -0.86 -9.02 -0.11
N GLY A 50 -0.56 -8.83 1.17
CA GLY A 50 -0.06 -7.56 1.72
C GLY A 50 1.26 -7.14 1.08
N ILE A 51 2.15 -8.10 0.80
CA ILE A 51 3.39 -7.87 0.07
C ILE A 51 3.10 -7.45 -1.38
N ALA A 52 2.22 -8.17 -2.08
CA ALA A 52 1.85 -7.86 -3.45
C ALA A 52 1.23 -6.46 -3.59
N LEU A 53 0.40 -6.06 -2.62
CA LEU A 53 -0.17 -4.72 -2.53
C LEU A 53 0.88 -3.66 -2.18
N GLY A 54 1.82 -3.95 -1.28
CA GLY A 54 2.93 -3.06 -0.94
C GLY A 54 3.93 -2.84 -2.09
N PHE A 55 3.98 -3.74 -3.07
CA PHE A 55 4.70 -3.55 -4.33
C PHE A 55 3.86 -2.84 -5.42
N ARG A 56 2.55 -2.69 -5.23
CA ARG A 56 1.68 -2.01 -6.19
C ARG A 56 1.97 -0.51 -6.13
N ASN A 57 2.61 -0.04 -7.19
CA ASN A 57 3.16 1.30 -7.33
C ASN A 57 2.15 2.42 -6.95
N PRO A 58 2.39 3.22 -5.90
CA PRO A 58 1.53 4.35 -5.53
C PRO A 58 1.61 5.53 -6.51
N ARG A 59 2.46 5.48 -7.54
CA ARG A 59 2.47 6.46 -8.66
C ARG A 59 1.17 6.54 -9.46
N ARG A 60 0.13 5.80 -9.09
CA ARG A 60 -1.22 6.00 -9.63
C ARG A 60 -2.13 6.86 -8.74
N SER A 61 -1.72 7.13 -7.50
CA SER A 61 -2.47 7.95 -6.54
C SER A 61 -1.93 9.38 -6.41
N GLY A 62 -0.65 9.62 -6.69
CA GLY A 62 -0.05 10.97 -6.66
C GLY A 62 -0.24 11.77 -7.96
N ASN A 63 -0.72 11.15 -9.04
CA ASN A 63 -0.80 11.82 -10.34
C ASN A 63 -1.89 12.88 -10.43
N GLU A 64 -2.83 12.98 -9.51
CA GLU A 64 -3.83 14.05 -9.54
C GLU A 64 -3.31 15.29 -8.82
N GLU A 65 -2.86 15.14 -7.57
CA GLU A 65 -2.33 16.25 -6.76
C GLU A 65 -1.02 16.81 -7.36
N ASP A 66 -0.07 15.93 -7.74
CA ASP A 66 1.20 16.37 -8.35
C ASP A 66 0.97 16.99 -9.74
N ALA A 67 -0.03 16.51 -10.51
CA ALA A 67 -0.34 17.08 -11.83
C ALA A 67 -1.18 18.36 -11.75
N GLU A 68 -1.93 18.56 -10.67
CA GLU A 68 -2.61 19.82 -10.39
C GLU A 68 -1.61 20.88 -9.95
N ASP A 69 -0.66 20.55 -9.08
CA ASP A 69 0.43 21.44 -8.68
C ASP A 69 1.33 21.82 -9.87
N ASP A 70 1.68 20.84 -10.72
CA ASP A 70 2.45 21.11 -11.95
C ASP A 70 1.68 21.98 -12.94
N ARG A 71 0.36 21.79 -13.07
CA ARG A 71 -0.50 22.65 -13.91
C ARG A 71 -0.61 24.05 -13.34
N TYR A 72 -0.86 24.18 -12.04
CA TYR A 72 -0.93 25.45 -11.35
C TYR A 72 0.38 26.23 -11.50
N ARG A 73 1.54 25.59 -11.28
CA ARG A 73 2.85 26.21 -11.45
C ARG A 73 3.14 26.63 -12.90
N ARG A 74 2.65 25.89 -13.90
CA ARG A 74 2.74 26.29 -15.32
C ARG A 74 1.88 27.52 -15.62
N ASP A 75 0.67 27.57 -15.10
CA ASP A 75 -0.30 28.62 -15.41
C ASP A 75 -0.06 29.91 -14.61
N HIS A 76 0.44 29.80 -13.36
CA HIS A 76 0.57 30.92 -12.43
C HIS A 76 2.02 31.30 -12.11
N GLY A 77 3.00 30.50 -12.54
CA GLY A 77 4.41 30.71 -12.16
C GLY A 77 4.69 30.37 -10.69
N ASP A 78 5.96 30.22 -10.34
CA ASP A 78 6.38 29.84 -8.98
C ASP A 78 6.15 31.00 -8.01
N PRO A 79 5.26 30.89 -7.00
CA PRO A 79 5.14 31.91 -5.98
C PRO A 79 6.42 31.85 -5.13
N GLY A 80 7.33 32.80 -5.38
CA GLY A 80 8.59 32.91 -4.64
C GLY A 80 8.35 32.91 -3.13
N PRO A 81 9.31 32.40 -2.34
CA PRO A 81 9.14 32.21 -0.91
C PRO A 81 8.70 33.51 -0.23
N ARG A 82 7.53 33.47 0.41
CA ARG A 82 7.04 34.58 1.24
C ARG A 82 8.02 34.72 2.40
N ARG A 83 8.85 35.76 2.35
CA ARG A 83 9.60 36.17 3.55
C ARG A 83 8.58 36.52 4.62
N PRO A 84 8.76 36.03 5.87
CA PRO A 84 8.02 36.59 7.00
C PRO A 84 8.36 38.08 7.04
N GLU A 85 7.34 38.93 6.97
CA GLU A 85 7.55 40.36 7.21
C GLU A 85 7.89 40.55 8.69
N ASP A 86 8.85 41.46 8.94
CA ASP A 86 9.63 41.65 10.17
C ASP A 86 8.80 41.96 11.43
#